data_AF-A0A816QR41-F1
#
_entry.id   AF-A0A816QR41-F1
#
_cell.length_a   1.000
_cell.length_b   1.000
_cell.length_c   1.000
_cell.angle_alpha   90.00
_cell.angle_beta   90.00
_cell.angle_gamma   90.00
#
_symmetry.space_group_name_H-M   'P 1'
#
loop_
_entity.id
_entity.type
_entity.pdbx_description
1 polymer ?
#
loop_
_entity_poly.entity_id
_entity_poly.type
_entity_poly.pdbx_seq_one_letter_code
_entity_poly.pdbx_strand_id
1 'polypeptide(L)'
;MININNVLNLFNNLVRQKYPETVHIDPTFKDHELADHLFLLFDQLLNSTELLVDNIVTLDFDYYNDDDDEYQGEDNNEDLTSIDGVTNSYDTICSIIEYSKTHTFLSLRNRYKNIKSKEQLRRMKRYVDSQGTKVQKLRCIDEFVYAEFIRARESSLSVHDSDVRRLALKKHAA
;
A
#
# COMPACT_ATOMS: atom_id res chain seq x y z
N MET A 1 -13.23 -2.00 -23.36
CA MET A 1 -14.70 -1.91 -23.33
C MET A 1 -15.21 -2.81 -22.22
N ILE A 2 -15.93 -2.25 -21.25
CA ILE A 2 -16.62 -3.04 -20.23
C ILE A 2 -17.81 -3.74 -20.91
N ASN A 3 -17.98 -5.04 -20.68
CA ASN A 3 -19.06 -5.81 -21.27
C ASN A 3 -20.32 -5.64 -20.40
N ILE A 4 -21.33 -4.93 -20.92
CA ILE A 4 -22.59 -4.63 -20.22
C ILE A 4 -23.31 -5.89 -19.76
N ASN A 5 -23.23 -6.99 -20.52
CA ASN A 5 -23.81 -8.28 -20.11
C ASN A 5 -23.17 -8.79 -18.82
N ASN A 6 -21.87 -8.57 -18.61
CA ASN A 6 -21.20 -8.98 -17.37
C ASN A 6 -21.64 -8.13 -16.18
N VAL A 7 -21.90 -6.84 -16.40
CA VAL A 7 -22.38 -5.92 -15.36
C VAL A 7 -23.80 -6.27 -14.95
N LEU A 8 -24.70 -6.49 -15.92
CA LEU A 8 -26.08 -6.90 -15.66
C LEU A 8 -26.14 -8.27 -14.96
N ASN A 9 -25.30 -9.22 -15.37
CA ASN A 9 -25.20 -10.52 -14.70
C ASN A 9 -24.68 -10.42 -13.27
N LEU A 10 -23.67 -9.58 -13.02
CA LEU A 10 -23.16 -9.32 -11.68
C LEU A 10 -24.24 -8.70 -10.79
N PHE A 11 -24.96 -7.70 -11.29
CA PHE A 11 -26.03 -7.04 -10.55
C PHE A 11 -27.18 -8.00 -10.22
N ASN A 12 -27.58 -8.83 -11.18
CA ASN A 12 -28.58 -9.88 -10.97
C ASN A 12 -28.12 -10.91 -9.92
N ASN A 13 -26.84 -11.27 -9.89
CA ASN A 13 -26.29 -12.18 -8.89
C ASN A 13 -26.30 -11.55 -7.48
N LEU A 14 -25.96 -10.26 -7.36
CA LEU A 14 -26.01 -9.54 -6.09
C LEU A 14 -27.45 -9.39 -5.56
N VAL A 15 -28.41 -9.10 -6.45
CA VAL A 15 -29.83 -9.03 -6.09
C VAL A 15 -30.34 -10.39 -5.63
N ARG A 16 -29.94 -11.49 -6.29
CA ARG A 16 -30.29 -12.85 -5.84
C ARG A 16 -29.71 -13.20 -4.47
N GLN A 17 -28.46 -12.82 -4.21
CA GLN A 17 -27.82 -13.08 -2.93
C GLN A 17 -28.53 -12.35 -1.79
N LYS A 18 -29.05 -11.16 -2.05
CA LYS A 18 -29.75 -10.33 -1.06
C LYS A 18 -31.25 -10.64 -0.95
N TYR A 19 -31.88 -11.09 -2.03
CA TYR A 19 -33.32 -11.37 -2.12
C TYR A 19 -33.59 -12.67 -2.91
N PRO A 20 -33.41 -13.85 -2.28
CA PRO A 20 -33.52 -15.15 -2.95
C PRO A 20 -34.93 -15.50 -3.44
N GLU A 21 -35.95 -14.81 -2.91
CA GLU A 21 -37.37 -14.99 -3.28
C GLU A 21 -37.73 -14.33 -4.63
N THR A 22 -36.82 -13.57 -5.25
CA THR A 22 -37.11 -12.82 -6.48
C THR A 22 -37.01 -13.71 -7.72
N VAL A 23 -38.08 -13.71 -8.53
CA VAL A 23 -38.14 -14.44 -9.80
C VAL A 23 -37.15 -13.80 -10.78
N HIS A 24 -36.34 -14.64 -11.43
CA HIS A 24 -35.42 -14.19 -12.46
C HIS A 24 -36.18 -13.60 -13.64
N ILE A 25 -35.96 -12.32 -13.90
CA ILE A 25 -36.47 -11.64 -15.08
C ILE A 25 -35.25 -11.41 -15.97
N ASP A 26 -35.26 -12.00 -17.16
CA ASP A 26 -34.24 -11.72 -18.16
C ASP A 26 -34.30 -10.23 -18.51
N PRO A 27 -33.15 -9.53 -18.50
CA PRO A 27 -33.12 -8.10 -18.74
C PRO A 27 -33.69 -7.82 -20.14
N THR A 28 -34.69 -6.96 -20.19
CA THR A 28 -35.35 -6.60 -21.43
C THR A 28 -34.45 -5.68 -22.25
N PHE A 29 -34.78 -5.52 -23.54
CA PHE A 29 -34.05 -4.59 -24.42
C PHE A 29 -34.02 -3.16 -23.85
N LYS A 30 -35.10 -2.72 -23.19
CA LYS A 30 -35.17 -1.41 -22.53
C LYS A 30 -34.24 -1.30 -21.32
N ASP A 31 -34.01 -2.40 -20.61
CA ASP A 31 -33.10 -2.42 -19.46
C ASP A 31 -31.64 -2.30 -19.92
N HIS A 32 -31.31 -2.82 -21.11
CA HIS A 32 -29.99 -2.63 -21.71
C HIS A 32 -29.78 -1.19 -22.16
N GLU A 33 -30.80 -0.58 -22.79
CA GLU A 33 -30.76 0.84 -23.17
C GLU A 33 -30.63 1.77 -21.96
N LEU A 34 -31.33 1.47 -20.86
CA LEU A 34 -31.19 2.19 -19.59
C LEU A 34 -29.80 1.99 -18.97
N ALA A 35 -29.24 0.79 -19.02
CA ALA A 35 -27.90 0.51 -18.51
C ALA A 35 -26.83 1.29 -19.31
N ASP A 36 -26.96 1.36 -20.63
CA ASP A 36 -26.06 2.14 -21.49
C ASP A 36 -26.16 3.65 -21.18
N HIS A 37 -27.38 4.16 -21.01
CA HIS A 37 -27.59 5.55 -20.60
C HIS A 37 -27.01 5.86 -19.23
N LEU A 38 -27.18 4.96 -18.26
CA LEU A 38 -26.69 5.12 -16.89
C LEU A 38 -25.16 5.06 -16.85
N PHE A 39 -24.55 4.21 -17.68
CA PHE A 39 -23.10 4.13 -17.84
C PHE A 39 -22.52 5.41 -18.46
N LEU A 40 -23.15 5.93 -19.53
CA LEU A 40 -22.75 7.20 -20.14
C LEU A 40 -22.85 8.37 -19.15
N LEU A 41 -23.87 8.36 -18.29
CA LEU A 41 -24.07 9.40 -17.27
C LEU A 41 -23.00 9.32 -16.17
N PHE A 42 -22.60 8.11 -15.76
CA PHE A 42 -21.47 7.93 -14.84
C PHE A 42 -20.12 8.34 -15.44
N ASP A 43 -19.87 8.00 -16.70
CA ASP A 43 -18.65 8.40 -17.39
C ASP A 43 -18.60 9.94 -17.56
N GLN A 44 -19.74 10.58 -17.84
CA GLN A 44 -19.85 12.03 -17.85
C GLN A 44 -19.63 12.65 -16.47
N LEU A 45 -20.16 12.06 -15.39
CA LEU A 45 -19.95 12.52 -14.02
C LEU A 45 -18.49 12.40 -13.59
N LEU A 46 -17.84 11.26 -13.86
CA LEU A 46 -16.45 11.00 -13.49
C LEU A 46 -15.47 11.87 -14.30
N ASN A 47 -15.79 12.17 -15.56
CA ASN A 47 -14.96 13.01 -16.42
C ASN A 47 -15.31 14.51 -16.30
N SER A 48 -16.43 14.86 -15.65
CA SER A 48 -16.72 16.25 -15.28
C SER A 48 -15.87 16.64 -14.08
N THR A 49 -14.74 17.30 -14.38
CA THR A 49 -13.75 17.79 -13.41
C THR A 49 -14.29 18.77 -12.36
N GLU A 50 -15.56 19.19 -12.45
CA GLU A 50 -16.21 20.11 -11.50
C GLU A 50 -16.86 19.42 -10.29
N LEU A 51 -17.10 18.11 -10.31
CA LEU A 51 -17.73 17.41 -9.17
C LEU A 51 -16.75 16.65 -8.26
N LEU A 52 -15.49 16.50 -8.67
CA LEU A 52 -14.48 15.72 -7.95
C LEU A 52 -13.73 16.48 -6.86
N VAL A 53 -13.89 17.80 -6.74
CA VAL A 53 -13.08 18.60 -5.80
C VAL A 53 -13.82 18.89 -4.48
N ASP A 54 -15.16 19.02 -4.49
CA ASP A 54 -15.88 19.50 -3.29
C ASP A 54 -16.80 18.47 -2.60
N ASN A 55 -16.97 17.25 -3.16
CA ASN A 55 -17.79 16.19 -2.56
C ASN A 55 -17.05 14.87 -2.27
N ILE A 56 -15.71 14.84 -2.39
CA ILE A 56 -14.90 13.84 -1.66
C ILE A 56 -14.68 14.37 -0.23
N VAL A 57 -15.79 14.77 0.40
CA VAL A 57 -15.90 14.85 1.85
C VAL A 57 -16.10 13.41 2.28
N THR A 58 -15.01 12.81 2.76
CA THR A 58 -14.98 11.74 3.77
C THR A 58 -16.24 10.87 3.80
N LEU A 59 -16.23 9.78 3.04
CA LEU A 59 -16.98 8.60 3.45
C LEU A 59 -16.39 8.16 4.79
N ASP A 60 -16.94 8.72 5.88
CA ASP A 60 -16.73 8.26 7.25
C ASP A 60 -17.09 6.78 7.28
N PHE A 61 -16.06 5.97 7.43
CA PHE A 61 -16.10 4.51 7.40
C PHE A 61 -16.54 3.94 8.77
N ASP A 62 -17.51 4.58 9.42
CA ASP A 62 -17.90 4.32 10.81
C ASP A 62 -19.08 3.32 10.92
N TYR A 63 -19.13 2.27 10.10
CA TYR A 63 -20.18 1.26 10.26
C TYR A 63 -19.79 -0.16 9.83
N TYR A 64 -18.79 -0.73 10.52
CA TYR A 64 -18.78 -2.16 10.88
C TYR A 64 -18.11 -2.33 12.25
N ASN A 65 -18.89 -2.10 13.31
CA ASN A 65 -18.70 -2.78 14.59
C ASN A 65 -19.41 -4.12 14.48
N ASP A 66 -18.66 -5.20 14.26
CA ASP A 66 -19.05 -6.54 14.70
C ASP A 66 -17.77 -7.41 14.81
N ASP A 67 -17.34 -7.54 16.07
CA ASP A 67 -16.50 -8.55 16.70
C ASP A 67 -15.08 -8.90 16.17
N ASP A 68 -14.12 -8.69 17.09
CA ASP A 68 -12.83 -9.36 17.23
C ASP A 68 -11.75 -9.16 16.15
N ASP A 69 -11.13 -7.96 16.13
CA ASP A 69 -9.67 -7.90 16.05
C ASP A 69 -9.17 -6.60 16.69
N GLU A 70 -8.44 -6.78 17.79
CA GLU A 70 -7.75 -5.76 18.58
C GLU A 70 -6.75 -4.99 17.71
N TYR A 71 -7.21 -3.94 17.01
CA TYR A 71 -6.32 -2.95 16.38
C TYR A 71 -5.64 -2.13 17.48
N GLN A 72 -4.57 -2.68 18.03
CA GLN A 72 -3.62 -1.92 18.84
C GLN A 72 -3.03 -0.83 17.95
N GLY A 73 -3.27 0.42 18.37
CA GLY A 73 -2.92 1.62 17.65
C GLY A 73 -1.47 1.65 17.19
N GLU A 74 -1.27 2.30 16.05
CA GLU A 74 0.01 2.56 15.41
C GLU A 74 1.04 3.04 16.44
N ASP A 75 1.93 2.12 16.78
CA ASP A 75 3.16 2.41 17.51
C ASP A 75 3.99 3.32 16.60
N ASN A 76 4.10 4.60 16.97
CA ASN A 76 5.10 5.54 16.46
C ASN A 76 6.51 5.10 16.91
N ASN A 77 6.85 3.82 16.68
CA ASN A 77 8.19 3.30 16.80
C ASN A 77 9.01 3.95 15.68
N GLU A 78 9.61 5.10 15.98
CA GLU A 78 10.85 5.49 15.32
C GLU A 78 11.72 4.23 15.26
N ASP A 79 12.04 3.79 14.04
CA ASP A 79 12.71 2.53 13.77
C ASP A 79 14.17 2.64 14.25
N LEU A 80 14.33 2.48 15.56
CA LEU A 80 15.52 2.79 16.32
C LEU A 80 16.49 1.61 16.22
N THR A 81 17.66 1.85 15.61
CA THR A 81 18.69 0.82 15.46
C THR A 81 19.74 0.97 16.53
N SER A 82 19.99 -0.10 17.29
CA SER A 82 21.07 -0.16 18.29
C SER A 82 22.35 -0.73 17.67
N ILE A 83 23.39 0.10 17.58
CA ILE A 83 24.74 -0.32 17.17
C ILE A 83 25.71 0.02 18.30
N ASP A 84 26.31 -1.01 18.91
CA ASP A 84 27.23 -0.88 20.05
C ASP A 84 26.60 -0.22 21.29
N GLY A 85 25.33 -0.51 21.55
CA GLY A 85 24.59 0.09 22.66
C GLY A 85 24.24 1.56 22.44
N VAL A 86 24.42 2.07 21.22
CA VAL A 86 23.93 3.39 20.82
C VAL A 86 22.74 3.23 19.90
N THR A 87 21.59 3.65 20.39
CA THR A 87 20.34 3.66 19.64
C THR A 87 20.24 4.94 18.84
N ASN A 88 20.12 4.83 17.52
CA ASN A 88 19.89 5.97 16.63
C ASN A 88 18.82 5.59 15.59
N SER A 89 18.01 6.56 15.18
CA SER A 89 17.20 6.45 13.97
C SER A 89 18.10 6.26 12.74
N TYR A 90 17.59 5.56 11.73
CA TYR A 90 18.26 5.36 10.46
C TYR A 90 18.72 6.68 9.82
N ASP A 91 17.89 7.72 9.88
CA ASP A 91 18.20 9.03 9.30
C ASP A 91 19.38 9.71 10.00
N THR A 92 19.47 9.52 11.32
CA THR A 92 20.59 9.98 12.13
C THR A 92 21.87 9.24 11.74
N ILE A 93 21.80 7.92 11.52
CA ILE A 93 22.94 7.10 11.06
C ILE A 93 23.43 7.56 9.67
N CYS A 94 22.50 7.85 8.75
CA CYS A 94 22.84 8.39 7.43
C CYS A 94 23.51 9.75 7.53
N SER A 95 22.96 10.66 8.34
CA SER A 95 23.52 11.99 8.58
C SER A 95 24.94 11.92 9.16
N ILE A 96 25.18 10.98 10.08
CA ILE A 96 26.50 10.69 10.65
C ILE A 96 27.48 10.26 9.54
N ILE A 97 27.06 9.32 8.69
CA ILE A 97 27.91 8.79 7.62
C ILE A 97 28.21 9.89 6.59
N GLU A 98 27.22 10.69 6.20
CA GLU A 98 27.38 11.80 5.27
C GLU A 98 28.38 12.83 5.79
N TYR A 99 28.26 13.21 7.07
CA TYR A 99 29.20 14.11 7.73
C TYR A 99 30.61 13.54 7.79
N SER A 100 30.74 12.21 7.98
CA SER A 100 32.04 11.53 8.03
C SER A 100 32.82 11.55 6.72
N LYS A 101 32.14 11.74 5.57
CA LYS A 101 32.80 11.82 4.25
C LYS A 101 33.61 13.10 4.09
N THR A 102 33.19 14.18 4.75
CA THR A 102 33.76 15.53 4.58
C THR A 102 34.58 15.99 5.78
N HIS A 103 34.46 15.32 6.92
CA HIS A 103 35.07 15.76 8.18
C HIS A 103 35.96 14.69 8.82
N THR A 104 36.93 15.15 9.61
CA THR A 104 37.78 14.24 10.40
C THR A 104 36.99 13.53 11.49
N PHE A 105 37.48 12.38 11.93
CA PHE A 105 36.86 11.63 13.02
C PHE A 105 36.80 12.44 14.33
N LEU A 106 37.75 13.33 14.58
CA LEU A 106 37.74 14.20 15.76
C LEU A 106 36.56 15.19 15.71
N SER A 107 36.34 15.83 14.56
CA SER A 107 35.20 16.72 14.32
C SER A 107 33.87 15.97 14.42
N LEU A 108 33.79 14.76 13.86
CA LEU A 108 32.64 13.86 13.97
C LEU A 108 32.33 13.54 15.43
N ARG A 109 33.32 13.18 16.24
CA ARG A 109 33.15 12.86 17.68
C ARG A 109 32.71 14.06 18.50
N ASN A 110 33.15 15.27 18.16
CA ASN A 110 32.72 16.50 18.84
C ASN A 110 31.24 16.79 18.58
N ARG A 111 30.76 16.56 17.34
CA ARG A 111 29.36 16.76 16.96
C ARG A 111 28.46 15.62 17.45
N TYR A 112 28.91 14.38 17.28
CA TYR A 112 28.17 13.16 17.61
C TYR A 112 28.88 12.44 18.77
N LYS A 113 28.60 12.92 19.99
CA LYS A 113 29.25 12.44 21.23
C LYS A 113 29.09 10.93 21.48
N ASN A 114 28.08 10.33 20.87
CA ASN A 114 27.75 8.91 21.03
C ASN A 114 28.68 7.99 20.21
N ILE A 115 29.43 8.52 19.25
CA ILE A 115 30.36 7.72 18.42
C ILE A 115 31.72 7.68 19.09
N LYS A 116 32.03 6.53 19.70
CA LYS A 116 33.25 6.37 20.50
C LYS A 116 34.45 5.87 19.69
N SER A 117 34.20 5.17 18.58
CA SER A 117 35.25 4.52 17.79
C SER A 117 35.04 4.58 16.27
N LYS A 118 36.13 4.48 15.52
CA LYS A 118 36.07 4.35 14.05
C LYS A 118 35.41 3.04 13.61
N GLU A 119 35.53 1.98 14.41
CA GLU A 119 34.90 0.69 14.12
C GLU A 119 33.37 0.74 14.23
N GLN A 120 32.84 1.55 15.15
CA GLN A 120 31.41 1.84 15.23
C GLN A 120 30.91 2.54 13.96
N LEU A 121 31.64 3.55 13.48
CA LEU A 121 31.35 4.22 12.21
C LEU A 121 31.40 3.24 11.02
N ARG A 122 32.38 2.34 11.01
CA ARG A 122 32.51 1.29 9.98
C ARG A 122 31.32 0.32 9.98
N ARG A 123 30.80 -0.01 11.16
CA ARG A 123 29.58 -0.83 11.32
C ARG A 123 28.32 -0.10 10.90
N MET A 124 28.18 1.18 11.26
CA MET A 124 27.11 2.06 10.77
C MET A 124 27.10 2.12 9.24
N LYS A 125 28.28 2.29 8.63
CA LYS A 125 28.42 2.27 7.17
C LYS A 125 27.97 0.94 6.58
N ARG A 126 28.47 -0.18 7.10
CA ARG A 126 28.01 -1.52 6.69
C ARG A 126 26.52 -1.73 6.88
N TYR A 127 25.93 -1.17 7.92
CA TYR A 127 24.50 -1.26 8.18
C TYR A 127 23.71 -0.50 7.11
N VAL A 128 24.08 0.74 6.80
CA VAL A 128 23.45 1.52 5.72
C VAL A 128 23.64 0.85 4.37
N ASP A 129 24.86 0.38 4.08
CA ASP A 129 25.20 -0.28 2.82
C ASP A 129 24.48 -1.65 2.64
N SER A 130 24.17 -2.36 3.73
CA SER A 130 23.59 -3.71 3.67
C SER A 130 22.08 -3.78 3.85
N GLN A 131 21.48 -2.89 4.65
CA GLN A 131 20.07 -3.04 5.03
C GLN A 131 19.11 -2.25 4.13
N GLY A 132 19.55 -1.19 3.45
CA GLY A 132 18.60 -0.20 2.92
C GLY A 132 17.69 0.36 4.02
N THR A 133 16.91 1.41 3.73
CA THR A 133 15.87 1.86 4.67
C THR A 133 14.75 0.82 4.74
N LYS A 134 14.00 0.77 5.86
CA LYS A 134 12.69 0.09 5.88
C LYS A 134 11.82 0.52 4.70
N VAL A 135 11.84 1.81 4.37
CA VAL A 135 11.16 2.38 3.19
C VAL A 135 11.65 1.76 1.88
N GLN A 136 12.95 1.59 1.67
CA GLN A 136 13.51 0.95 0.49
C GLN A 136 13.14 -0.52 0.41
N LYS A 137 13.11 -1.24 1.55
CA LYS A 137 12.64 -2.63 1.59
C LYS A 137 11.17 -2.74 1.25
N LEU A 138 10.33 -1.90 1.86
CA LEU A 138 8.90 -1.84 1.58
C LEU A 138 8.64 -1.48 0.13
N ARG A 139 9.38 -0.51 -0.42
CA ARG A 139 9.32 -0.16 -1.83
C ARG A 139 9.73 -1.31 -2.74
N CYS A 140 10.79 -2.05 -2.41
CA CYS A 140 11.18 -3.25 -3.17
C CYS A 140 10.11 -4.36 -3.11
N ILE A 141 9.44 -4.51 -1.98
CA ILE A 141 8.32 -5.45 -1.83
C ILE A 141 7.14 -4.98 -2.67
N ASP A 142 6.80 -3.70 -2.59
CA ASP A 142 5.71 -3.07 -3.34
C ASP A 142 5.91 -3.19 -4.85
N GLU A 143 7.09 -2.80 -5.35
CA GLU A 143 7.46 -2.93 -6.76
C GLU A 143 7.37 -4.39 -7.24
N PHE A 144 7.77 -5.35 -6.40
CA PHE A 144 7.67 -6.77 -6.71
C PHE A 144 6.21 -7.28 -6.76
N VAL A 145 5.42 -6.96 -5.73
CA VAL A 145 4.02 -7.37 -5.63
C VAL A 145 3.21 -6.75 -6.77
N TYR A 146 3.46 -5.47 -7.07
CA TYR A 146 2.85 -4.77 -8.19
C TYR A 146 3.17 -5.44 -9.54
N ALA A 147 4.44 -5.81 -9.78
CA ALA A 147 4.82 -6.49 -11.01
C ALA A 147 4.13 -7.85 -11.17
N GLU A 148 3.99 -8.62 -10.08
CA GLU A 148 3.26 -9.90 -10.09
C GLU A 148 1.76 -9.70 -10.30
N PHE A 149 1.18 -8.63 -9.74
CA PHE A 149 -0.21 -8.26 -9.97
C PHE A 149 -0.48 -7.94 -11.45
N ILE A 150 0.40 -7.17 -12.08
CA ILE A 150 0.30 -6.85 -13.52
C ILE A 150 0.35 -8.13 -14.35
N ARG A 151 1.28 -9.06 -14.07
CA ARG A 151 1.38 -10.35 -14.77
C ARG A 151 0.12 -11.21 -14.61
N ALA A 152 -0.45 -11.25 -13.41
CA ALA A 152 -1.69 -11.98 -13.15
C ALA A 152 -2.85 -11.39 -13.95
N ARG A 153 -2.96 -10.06 -14.01
CA ARG A 153 -3.98 -9.35 -14.79
C ARG A 153 -3.83 -9.58 -16.29
N GLU A 154 -2.61 -9.53 -16.83
CA GLU A 154 -2.32 -9.86 -18.23
C GLU A 154 -2.72 -11.31 -18.57
N SER A 155 -2.58 -12.21 -17.60
CA SER A 155 -2.96 -13.62 -17.71
C SER A 155 -4.44 -13.88 -17.39
N SER A 156 -5.25 -12.84 -17.16
CA SER A 156 -6.66 -12.94 -16.75
C SER A 156 -6.88 -13.79 -15.48
N LEU A 157 -5.91 -13.80 -14.57
CA LEU A 157 -5.99 -14.47 -13.27
C LEU A 157 -6.59 -13.51 -12.23
N SER A 158 -7.47 -14.04 -11.39
CA SER A 158 -7.95 -13.35 -10.20
C SER A 158 -6.85 -13.29 -9.14
N VAL A 159 -6.66 -12.14 -8.52
CA VAL A 159 -5.75 -11.94 -7.38
C VAL A 159 -6.57 -11.57 -6.17
N HIS A 160 -6.44 -12.35 -5.09
CA HIS A 160 -7.09 -12.06 -3.82
C HIS A 160 -6.10 -11.41 -2.84
N ASP A 161 -6.60 -10.77 -1.79
CA ASP A 161 -5.75 -10.12 -0.77
C ASP A 161 -4.78 -11.11 -0.10
N SER A 162 -5.19 -12.38 0.03
CA SER A 162 -4.34 -13.46 0.52
C SER A 162 -3.14 -13.72 -0.37
N ASP A 163 -3.27 -13.53 -1.69
CA ASP A 163 -2.18 -13.64 -2.65
C ASP A 163 -1.19 -12.48 -2.53
N VAL A 164 -1.69 -11.26 -2.34
CA VAL A 164 -0.87 -10.06 -2.12
C VAL A 164 -0.02 -10.23 -0.87
N ARG A 165 -0.62 -10.66 0.26
CA ARG A 165 0.11 -10.94 1.51
C ARG A 165 1.15 -12.05 1.31
N ARG A 166 0.79 -13.14 0.62
CA ARG A 166 1.71 -14.25 0.33
C ARG A 166 2.90 -13.82 -0.53
N LEU A 167 2.68 -12.99 -1.54
CA LEU A 167 3.73 -12.46 -2.40
C LEU A 167 4.67 -11.53 -1.64
N ALA A 168 4.12 -10.66 -0.79
CA ALA A 168 4.90 -9.78 0.06
C ALA A 168 5.81 -10.58 1.01
N LEU A 169 5.28 -11.61 1.67
CA LEU A 169 6.05 -12.51 2.55
C LEU A 169 7.13 -13.29 1.77
N LYS A 170 6.80 -13.78 0.57
CA LYS A 170 7.75 -14.48 -0.30
C LYS A 170 8.93 -13.58 -0.67
N LYS A 171 8.70 -12.30 -0.94
CA LYS A 171 9.76 -11.34 -1.26
C LYS A 171 10.56 -10.92 -0.03
N HIS A 172 9.94 -10.85 1.14
CA HIS A 172 10.64 -10.54 2.38
C HIS A 172 11.60 -11.66 2.81
N ALA A 173 11.22 -12.93 2.57
CA ALA A 173 12.01 -14.09 2.95
C ALA A 173 13.16 -14.44 1.97
N ALA A 174 13.23 -13.79 0.80
CA ALA A 174 14.18 -14.05 -0.27
C ALA A 174 15.27 -12.97 -0.35
#